data_AF-A0A0F9GBE9-F1
#
_entry.id   AF-A0A0F9GBE9-F1
#
_cell.length_a   1.000
_cell.length_b   1.000
_cell.length_c   1.000
_cell.angle_alpha   90.00
_cell.angle_beta   90.00
_cell.angle_gamma   90.00
#
_symmetry.space_group_name_H-M   'P 1'
#
loop_
_entity.id
_entity.type
_entity.pdbx_description
1 polymer ?
#
loop_
_entity_poly.entity_id
_entity_poly.type
_entity_poly.pdbx_seq_one_letter_code
_entity_poly.pdbx_strand_id
1 'polypeptide(L)'
;MTVKDMMSQLRSETINTWFDLGLFLDRFKENRPVPSTTIHGKYKDYIASVAKNAMAICTFEYGTDGVSQEISKYTRVFKSIFKGVQIHYIGGKFSPKGEHLIPEDIKRFKLNGFESFDDWKLYKHFFFKKLERGGKKYNDLIIDFWEEVLYITEKLGTYLDNENIKLLYLVNTNSNPGNISFALSTVFISEYLGIPVINNNH
;
A
#
# COMPACT_ATOMS: atom_id res chain seq x y z
N MET A 1 12.83 11.94 5.76
CA MET A 1 11.81 11.51 6.74
C MET A 1 11.92 10.00 6.88
N THR A 2 11.99 9.50 8.10
CA THR A 2 12.06 8.05 8.37
C THR A 2 10.67 7.47 8.65
N VAL A 3 10.54 6.14 8.63
CA VAL A 3 9.30 5.45 9.06
C VAL A 3 8.92 5.82 10.50
N LYS A 4 9.93 5.96 11.39
CA LYS A 4 9.73 6.35 12.78
C LYS A 4 9.14 7.77 12.88
N ASP A 5 9.65 8.71 12.10
CA ASP A 5 9.14 10.09 12.08
C ASP A 5 7.70 10.14 11.54
N MET A 6 7.44 9.42 10.44
CA MET A 6 6.09 9.28 9.86
C MET A 6 5.11 8.74 10.90
N MET A 7 5.45 7.62 11.55
CA MET A 7 4.56 7.01 12.55
C MET A 7 4.40 7.89 13.79
N SER A 8 5.43 8.63 14.20
CA SER A 8 5.30 9.59 15.29
C SER A 8 4.28 10.69 14.97
N GLN A 9 4.29 11.21 13.73
CA GLN A 9 3.31 12.22 13.30
C GLN A 9 1.90 11.61 13.22
N LEU A 10 1.74 10.48 12.55
CA LEU A 10 0.45 9.81 12.40
C LEU A 10 -0.17 9.42 13.76
N ARG A 11 0.62 8.90 14.70
CA ARG A 11 0.12 8.54 16.04
C ARG A 11 -0.18 9.74 16.94
N SER A 12 0.34 10.92 16.62
CA SER A 12 0.01 12.15 17.35
C SER A 12 -1.35 12.73 16.95
N GLU A 13 -1.89 12.32 15.81
CA GLU A 13 -3.22 12.74 15.35
C GLU A 13 -4.31 12.08 16.19
N THR A 14 -5.19 12.90 16.75
CA THR A 14 -6.32 12.45 17.56
C THR A 14 -7.54 12.24 16.66
N ILE A 15 -7.61 11.07 16.01
CA ILE A 15 -8.71 10.71 15.10
C ILE A 15 -9.76 9.89 15.87
N ASN A 16 -10.80 10.57 16.38
CA ASN A 16 -11.91 9.93 17.09
C ASN A 16 -13.21 9.93 16.26
N THR A 17 -13.28 10.78 15.24
CA THR A 17 -14.44 10.96 14.38
C THR A 17 -14.03 11.02 12.92
N TRP A 18 -14.97 10.76 12.01
CA TRP A 18 -14.75 10.93 10.57
C TRP A 18 -14.43 12.37 10.19
N PHE A 19 -14.91 13.34 10.98
CA PHE A 19 -14.59 14.74 10.79
C PHE A 19 -13.13 15.04 11.14
N ASP A 20 -12.60 14.44 12.21
CA ASP A 20 -11.18 14.56 12.57
C ASP A 20 -10.28 14.03 11.46
N LEU A 21 -10.64 12.86 10.90
CA LEU A 21 -9.94 12.29 9.76
C LEU A 21 -9.99 13.23 8.54
N GLY A 22 -11.16 13.79 8.22
CA GLY A 22 -11.31 14.75 7.13
C GLY A 22 -10.40 15.96 7.29
N LEU A 23 -10.43 16.60 8.46
CA LEU A 23 -9.57 17.74 8.77
C LEU A 23 -8.08 17.39 8.69
N PHE A 24 -7.71 16.19 9.16
CA PHE A 24 -6.33 15.71 9.04
C PHE A 24 -5.91 15.55 7.57
N LEU A 25 -6.74 14.91 6.74
CA LEU A 25 -6.44 14.69 5.32
C LEU A 25 -6.35 16.02 4.55
N ASP A 26 -7.19 17.00 4.87
CA ASP A 26 -7.13 18.34 4.29
C ASP A 26 -5.79 19.02 4.63
N ARG A 27 -5.41 19.05 5.92
CA ARG A 27 -4.09 19.59 6.34
C ARG A 27 -2.94 18.83 5.71
N PHE A 28 -3.03 17.51 5.64
CA PHE A 28 -2.00 16.65 5.06
C PHE A 28 -1.78 16.98 3.58
N LYS A 29 -2.86 17.21 2.83
CA LYS A 29 -2.80 17.60 1.41
C LYS A 29 -2.25 19.01 1.22
N GLU A 30 -2.70 19.97 2.02
CA GLU A 30 -2.37 21.40 1.84
C GLU A 30 -0.95 21.75 2.28
N ASN A 31 -0.44 21.13 3.34
CA ASN A 31 0.88 21.46 3.91
C ASN A 31 2.06 20.82 3.16
N ARG A 32 1.84 20.26 1.97
CA ARG A 32 2.87 19.53 1.22
C ARG A 32 3.32 20.26 -0.04
N PRO A 33 4.64 20.43 -0.24
CA PRO A 33 5.15 20.85 -1.53
C PRO A 33 4.94 19.74 -2.56
N VAL A 34 4.23 20.05 -3.65
CA VAL A 34 4.15 19.20 -4.84
C VAL A 34 5.37 19.50 -5.71
N PRO A 35 6.23 18.51 -6.08
CA PRO A 35 6.18 17.07 -5.79
C PRO A 35 6.97 16.65 -4.53
N SER A 36 6.50 15.58 -3.87
CA SER A 36 7.09 14.98 -2.64
C SER A 36 8.42 14.23 -2.86
N THR A 37 8.79 13.96 -4.11
CA THR A 37 10.08 13.38 -4.49
C THR A 37 10.63 14.08 -5.72
N THR A 38 11.90 14.50 -5.66
CA THR A 38 12.59 15.12 -6.79
C THR A 38 13.70 14.18 -7.23
N ILE A 39 13.51 13.55 -8.39
CA ILE A 39 14.55 12.71 -9.00
C ILE A 39 15.35 13.60 -9.93
N HIS A 40 16.58 13.88 -9.54
CA HIS A 40 17.51 14.64 -10.37
C HIS A 40 18.18 13.73 -11.39
N GLY A 41 18.31 14.21 -12.63
CA GLY A 41 18.99 13.50 -13.71
C GLY A 41 18.09 13.26 -14.92
N LYS A 42 18.56 12.39 -15.82
CA LYS A 42 17.86 11.95 -17.01
C LYS A 42 17.08 10.67 -16.72
N TYR A 43 16.19 10.29 -17.62
CA TYR A 43 15.45 9.03 -17.54
C TYR A 43 16.34 7.80 -17.27
N LYS A 44 17.54 7.73 -17.87
CA LYS A 44 18.49 6.63 -17.63
C LYS A 44 18.95 6.55 -16.17
N ASP A 45 19.11 7.69 -15.51
CA ASP A 45 19.52 7.77 -14.10
C ASP A 45 18.40 7.26 -13.19
N TYR A 46 17.14 7.55 -13.54
CA TYR A 46 15.98 6.98 -12.86
C TYR A 46 15.91 5.47 -13.01
N ILE A 47 16.04 4.93 -14.24
CA ILE A 47 16.05 3.48 -14.47
C ILE A 47 17.17 2.79 -13.68
N ALA A 48 18.38 3.37 -13.69
CA ALA A 48 19.51 2.84 -12.93
C ALA A 48 19.25 2.90 -11.41
N SER A 49 18.61 3.97 -10.91
CA SER A 49 18.22 4.09 -9.52
C SER A 49 17.22 3.01 -9.12
N VAL A 50 16.15 2.79 -9.92
CA VAL A 50 15.18 1.72 -9.65
C VAL A 50 15.85 0.35 -9.69
N ALA A 51 16.72 0.09 -10.67
CA ALA A 51 17.41 -1.20 -10.81
C ALA A 51 18.41 -1.49 -9.67
N LYS A 52 19.03 -0.46 -9.09
CA LYS A 52 19.94 -0.59 -7.93
C LYS A 52 19.18 -0.83 -6.62
N ASN A 53 17.94 -0.36 -6.54
CA ASN A 53 17.08 -0.53 -5.38
C ASN A 53 16.08 -1.67 -5.62
N ALA A 54 15.18 -1.91 -4.68
CA ALA A 54 14.09 -2.88 -4.85
C ALA A 54 12.79 -2.19 -5.31
N MET A 55 11.92 -2.97 -5.92
CA MET A 55 10.52 -2.59 -6.17
C MET A 55 9.58 -3.60 -5.55
N ALA A 56 8.40 -3.14 -5.13
CA ALA A 56 7.33 -4.02 -4.68
C ALA A 56 6.15 -3.97 -5.63
N ILE A 57 5.59 -5.14 -5.93
CA ILE A 57 4.29 -5.28 -6.53
C ILE A 57 3.32 -5.67 -5.41
N CYS A 58 2.22 -4.93 -5.28
CA CYS A 58 1.26 -5.12 -4.20
C CYS A 58 -0.13 -5.46 -4.74
N THR A 59 -0.74 -6.50 -4.20
CA THR A 59 -2.13 -6.89 -4.42
C THR A 59 -2.72 -7.48 -3.13
N PHE A 60 -4.03 -7.71 -3.09
CA PHE A 60 -4.66 -8.32 -1.92
C PHE A 60 -4.28 -9.82 -1.76
N GLU A 61 -4.36 -10.59 -2.84
CA GLU A 61 -4.04 -12.02 -2.84
C GLU A 61 -3.22 -12.39 -4.08
N TYR A 62 -2.24 -13.27 -3.88
CA TYR A 62 -1.56 -14.00 -4.94
C TYR A 62 -2.15 -15.41 -5.03
N GLY A 63 -2.91 -15.67 -6.08
CA GLY A 63 -3.59 -16.94 -6.31
C GLY A 63 -3.56 -17.35 -7.79
N THR A 64 -4.68 -17.87 -8.27
CA THR A 64 -4.85 -18.32 -9.67
C THR A 64 -5.72 -17.37 -10.50
N ASP A 65 -6.02 -16.19 -9.96
CA ASP A 65 -6.85 -15.17 -10.61
C ASP A 65 -6.11 -14.42 -11.73
N GLY A 66 -6.87 -13.60 -12.46
CA GLY A 66 -6.33 -12.76 -13.54
C GLY A 66 -5.26 -11.78 -13.06
N VAL A 67 -5.41 -11.22 -11.86
CA VAL A 67 -4.47 -10.25 -11.28
C VAL A 67 -3.11 -10.90 -11.04
N SER A 68 -3.08 -12.11 -10.51
CA SER A 68 -1.85 -12.87 -10.24
C SER A 68 -1.12 -13.24 -11.54
N GLN A 69 -1.89 -13.60 -12.58
CA GLN A 69 -1.36 -13.85 -13.93
C GLN A 69 -0.76 -12.58 -14.56
N GLU A 70 -1.42 -11.44 -14.39
CA GLU A 70 -0.95 -10.13 -14.86
C GLU A 70 0.32 -9.70 -14.15
N ILE A 71 0.36 -9.82 -12.82
CA ILE A 71 1.57 -9.54 -12.03
C ILE A 71 2.74 -10.40 -12.50
N SER A 72 2.52 -11.70 -12.77
CA SER A 72 3.58 -12.57 -13.32
C SER A 72 4.11 -12.06 -14.66
N LYS A 73 3.25 -11.54 -15.53
CA LYS A 73 3.66 -10.89 -16.80
C LYS A 73 4.43 -9.60 -16.53
N TYR A 74 3.94 -8.73 -15.65
CA TYR A 74 4.60 -7.47 -15.30
C TYR A 74 5.98 -7.70 -14.72
N THR A 75 6.16 -8.69 -13.85
CA THR A 75 7.46 -9.07 -13.29
C THR A 75 8.48 -9.41 -14.36
N ARG A 76 8.09 -10.16 -15.40
CA ARG A 76 8.98 -10.47 -16.53
C ARG A 76 9.38 -9.21 -17.30
N VAL A 77 8.43 -8.31 -17.54
CA VAL A 77 8.69 -7.05 -18.24
C VAL A 77 9.58 -6.13 -17.39
N PHE A 78 9.31 -5.99 -16.09
CA PHE A 78 10.10 -5.15 -15.21
C PHE A 78 11.53 -5.64 -15.04
N LYS A 79 11.78 -6.95 -14.97
CA LYS A 79 13.15 -7.48 -14.98
C LYS A 79 13.89 -7.19 -16.29
N SER A 80 13.17 -7.05 -17.41
CA SER A 80 13.76 -6.66 -18.70
C SER A 80 14.12 -5.17 -18.74
N ILE A 81 13.23 -4.31 -18.23
CA ILE A 81 13.41 -2.85 -18.18
C ILE A 81 14.47 -2.47 -17.14
N PHE A 82 14.33 -2.98 -15.92
CA PHE A 82 15.19 -2.73 -14.78
C PHE A 82 16.10 -3.95 -14.54
N LYS A 83 17.14 -4.09 -15.35
CA LYS A 83 18.04 -5.24 -15.27
C LYS A 83 18.66 -5.37 -13.87
N GLY A 84 18.48 -6.52 -13.24
CA GLY A 84 19.01 -6.81 -11.90
C GLY A 84 18.17 -6.29 -10.74
N VAL A 85 17.01 -5.70 -11.00
CA VAL A 85 16.11 -5.21 -9.94
C VAL A 85 15.64 -6.36 -9.05
N GLN A 86 15.63 -6.11 -7.74
CA GLN A 86 15.00 -7.01 -6.79
C GLN A 86 13.50 -6.71 -6.71
N ILE A 87 12.66 -7.70 -7.03
CA ILE A 87 11.20 -7.56 -7.01
C ILE A 87 10.62 -8.31 -5.81
N HIS A 88 9.77 -7.63 -5.07
CA HIS A 88 9.04 -8.16 -3.93
C HIS A 88 7.57 -8.25 -4.25
N TYR A 89 6.95 -9.36 -3.87
CA TYR A 89 5.50 -9.51 -3.88
C TYR A 89 4.97 -9.26 -2.48
N ILE A 90 4.03 -8.32 -2.36
CA ILE A 90 3.41 -7.94 -1.09
C ILE A 90 1.91 -8.17 -1.18
N GLY A 91 1.34 -8.93 -0.25
CA GLY A 91 -0.11 -9.13 -0.19
C GLY A 91 -0.61 -9.70 1.12
N GLY A 92 -1.93 -9.73 1.27
CA GLY A 92 -2.59 -10.31 2.45
C GLY A 92 -2.55 -11.83 2.45
N LYS A 93 -2.49 -12.44 1.27
CA LYS A 93 -2.54 -13.89 1.12
C LYS A 93 -1.73 -14.38 -0.06
N PHE A 94 -1.09 -15.53 0.13
CA PHE A 94 -0.38 -16.28 -0.90
C PHE A 94 -0.97 -17.68 -0.93
N SER A 95 -1.77 -17.98 -1.94
CA SER A 95 -2.43 -19.26 -2.11
C SER A 95 -1.45 -20.28 -2.71
N PRO A 96 -1.32 -21.49 -2.14
CA PRO A 96 -0.49 -22.55 -2.72
C PRO A 96 -0.84 -22.90 -4.17
N LYS A 97 -2.09 -22.65 -4.59
CA LYS A 97 -2.53 -22.89 -5.98
C LYS A 97 -1.87 -21.92 -6.96
N GLY A 98 -1.55 -20.70 -6.52
CA GLY A 98 -0.89 -19.66 -7.33
C GLY A 98 0.63 -19.74 -7.34
N GLU A 99 1.22 -20.69 -6.61
CA GLU A 99 2.66 -20.82 -6.41
C GLU A 99 3.45 -20.84 -7.73
N HIS A 100 2.93 -21.56 -8.72
CA HIS A 100 3.53 -21.69 -10.05
C HIS A 100 3.60 -20.37 -10.85
N LEU A 101 2.88 -19.32 -10.42
CA LEU A 101 2.92 -17.99 -11.03
C LEU A 101 3.96 -17.06 -10.40
N ILE A 102 4.51 -17.44 -9.25
CA ILE A 102 5.50 -16.66 -8.51
C ILE A 102 6.89 -17.22 -8.83
N PRO A 103 7.76 -16.47 -9.54
CA PRO A 103 9.13 -16.90 -9.78
C PRO A 103 9.90 -17.15 -8.48
N GLU A 104 10.82 -18.11 -8.50
CA GLU A 104 11.57 -18.56 -7.31
C GLU A 104 12.43 -17.45 -6.67
N ASP A 105 12.91 -16.51 -7.46
CA ASP A 105 13.76 -15.40 -7.01
C ASP A 105 12.97 -14.22 -6.43
N ILE A 106 11.63 -14.30 -6.39
CA ILE A 106 10.78 -13.27 -5.81
C ILE A 106 10.66 -13.46 -4.30
N LYS A 107 11.05 -12.42 -3.55
CA LYS A 107 10.77 -12.34 -2.12
C LYS A 107 9.29 -12.06 -1.87
N ARG A 108 8.71 -12.77 -0.90
CA ARG A 108 7.30 -12.63 -0.52
C ARG A 108 7.19 -11.96 0.83
N PHE A 109 6.24 -11.05 0.95
CA PHE A 109 5.88 -10.45 2.21
C PHE A 109 4.38 -10.55 2.39
N LYS A 110 3.98 -11.46 3.27
CA LYS A 110 2.59 -11.55 3.72
C LYS A 110 2.37 -10.53 4.83
N LEU A 111 1.43 -9.62 4.63
CA LEU A 111 1.03 -8.66 5.65
C LEU A 111 -0.41 -8.92 6.08
N ASN A 112 -0.60 -9.32 7.33
CA ASN A 112 -1.93 -9.40 7.91
C ASN A 112 -2.55 -7.99 7.88
N GLY A 113 -3.86 -7.87 7.66
CA GLY A 113 -4.55 -6.61 7.41
C GLY A 113 -4.57 -6.17 5.93
N PHE A 114 -3.94 -6.92 5.01
CA PHE A 114 -4.04 -6.70 3.54
C PHE A 114 -5.07 -7.61 2.88
N GLU A 115 -5.76 -8.45 3.66
CA GLU A 115 -6.90 -9.20 3.17
C GLU A 115 -7.93 -8.24 2.56
N SER A 116 -8.77 -8.75 1.67
CA SER A 116 -9.76 -7.93 0.96
C SER A 116 -11.13 -8.55 1.00
N PHE A 117 -12.14 -7.73 0.70
CA PHE A 117 -13.54 -8.17 0.67
C PHE A 117 -13.92 -8.85 1.97
N ASP A 118 -14.63 -9.97 1.92
CA ASP A 118 -15.09 -10.68 3.11
C ASP A 118 -13.97 -11.16 4.04
N ASP A 119 -12.74 -11.29 3.55
CA ASP A 119 -11.58 -11.65 4.38
C ASP A 119 -11.03 -10.43 5.15
N TRP A 120 -11.34 -9.20 4.73
CA TRP A 120 -10.99 -7.99 5.47
C TRP A 120 -11.97 -7.74 6.62
N LYS A 121 -11.43 -7.62 7.84
CA LYS A 121 -12.22 -7.52 9.07
C LYS A 121 -13.26 -6.38 9.07
N LEU A 122 -12.97 -5.24 8.42
CA LEU A 122 -13.87 -4.09 8.40
C LEU A 122 -14.82 -4.06 7.20
N TYR A 123 -14.65 -4.93 6.20
CA TYR A 123 -15.40 -4.89 4.95
C TYR A 123 -16.92 -4.88 5.16
N LYS A 124 -17.42 -5.78 5.99
CA LYS A 124 -18.86 -5.83 6.31
C LYS A 124 -19.37 -4.56 6.99
N HIS A 125 -18.53 -3.91 7.79
CA HIS A 125 -18.88 -2.66 8.47
C HIS A 125 -18.94 -1.48 7.50
N PHE A 126 -18.06 -1.46 6.50
CA PHE A 126 -18.04 -0.42 5.48
C PHE A 126 -19.17 -0.54 4.46
N PHE A 127 -19.48 -1.76 3.99
CA PHE A 127 -20.35 -1.93 2.81
C PHE A 127 -21.72 -2.58 3.08
N PHE A 128 -21.88 -3.27 4.20
CA PHE A 128 -23.07 -4.10 4.46
C PHE A 128 -23.79 -3.78 5.76
N LYS A 129 -23.26 -2.87 6.58
CA LYS A 129 -23.92 -2.38 7.78
C LYS A 129 -24.45 -0.99 7.54
N LYS A 130 -25.74 -0.77 7.80
CA LYS A 130 -26.31 0.57 7.85
C LYS A 130 -25.66 1.33 9.01
N LEU A 131 -25.05 2.46 8.69
CA LEU A 131 -24.46 3.37 9.66
C LEU A 131 -25.36 4.58 9.82
N GLU A 132 -25.76 4.85 11.06
CA GLU A 132 -26.44 6.10 11.41
C GLU A 132 -25.37 7.10 11.84
N ARG A 133 -25.36 8.28 11.21
CA ARG A 133 -24.36 9.32 11.48
C ARG A 133 -24.38 9.68 12.97
N GLY A 134 -23.22 9.66 13.60
CA GLY A 134 -23.06 9.92 15.04
C GLY A 134 -23.51 8.79 15.96
N GLY A 135 -24.07 7.70 15.42
CA GLY A 135 -24.43 6.51 16.19
C GLY A 135 -23.20 5.71 16.63
N LYS A 136 -23.38 4.82 17.63
CA LYS A 136 -22.28 4.03 18.21
C LYS A 136 -21.44 3.29 17.16
N LYS A 137 -22.08 2.52 16.27
CA LYS A 137 -21.39 1.76 15.21
C LYS A 137 -20.61 2.63 14.23
N TYR A 138 -21.08 3.85 13.99
CA TYR A 138 -20.43 4.82 13.10
C TYR A 138 -19.16 5.39 13.75
N ASN A 139 -19.22 5.69 15.05
CA ASN A 139 -18.08 6.19 15.83
C ASN A 139 -17.06 5.08 16.15
N ASP A 140 -17.52 3.85 16.40
CA ASP A 140 -16.62 2.71 16.61
C ASP A 140 -15.81 2.41 15.33
N LEU A 141 -16.45 2.48 14.14
CA LEU A 141 -15.82 2.13 12.87
C LEU A 141 -14.62 3.02 12.53
N ILE A 142 -14.66 4.32 12.82
CA ILE A 142 -13.53 5.21 12.51
C ILE A 142 -12.32 4.92 13.40
N ILE A 143 -12.54 4.52 14.65
CA ILE A 143 -11.47 4.13 15.57
C ILE A 143 -10.81 2.84 15.05
N ASP A 144 -11.62 1.82 14.78
CA ASP A 144 -11.14 0.52 14.25
C ASP A 144 -10.38 0.69 12.92
N PHE A 145 -10.90 1.57 12.05
CA PHE A 145 -10.30 1.91 10.77
C PHE A 145 -8.95 2.61 10.96
N TRP A 146 -8.89 3.63 11.81
CA TRP A 146 -7.66 4.39 12.04
C TRP A 146 -6.56 3.52 12.66
N GLU A 147 -6.90 2.67 13.63
CA GLU A 147 -5.97 1.72 14.22
C GLU A 147 -5.38 0.76 13.18
N GLU A 148 -6.19 0.26 12.25
CA GLU A 148 -5.71 -0.61 11.18
C GLU A 148 -4.85 0.13 10.16
N VAL A 149 -5.20 1.36 9.81
CA VAL A 149 -4.37 2.23 8.96
C VAL A 149 -3.00 2.45 9.59
N LEU A 150 -2.93 2.77 10.87
CA LEU A 150 -1.66 2.93 11.59
C LEU A 150 -0.85 1.63 11.60
N TYR A 151 -1.50 0.50 11.87
CA TYR A 151 -0.85 -0.81 11.87
C TYR A 151 -0.26 -1.17 10.51
N ILE A 152 -1.05 -1.05 9.44
CA ILE A 152 -0.60 -1.32 8.07
C ILE A 152 0.53 -0.37 7.69
N THR A 153 0.36 0.93 7.95
CA THR A 153 1.34 1.96 7.59
C THR A 153 2.70 1.67 8.23
N GLU A 154 2.72 1.30 9.51
CA GLU A 154 3.94 0.95 10.22
C GLU A 154 4.60 -0.33 9.67
N LYS A 155 3.81 -1.40 9.50
CA LYS A 155 4.34 -2.70 9.06
C LYS A 155 4.85 -2.66 7.63
N LEU A 156 4.07 -2.10 6.70
CA LEU A 156 4.48 -1.95 5.32
C LEU A 156 5.65 -0.97 5.24
N GLY A 157 5.55 0.22 5.84
CA GLY A 157 6.62 1.22 5.81
C GLY A 157 7.95 0.67 6.31
N THR A 158 7.96 -0.05 7.43
CA THR A 158 9.16 -0.70 7.98
C THR A 158 9.74 -1.73 7.02
N TYR A 159 8.90 -2.55 6.39
CA TYR A 159 9.36 -3.53 5.41
C TYR A 159 9.99 -2.87 4.18
N LEU A 160 9.36 -1.81 3.65
CA LEU A 160 9.88 -1.08 2.49
C LEU A 160 11.23 -0.43 2.78
N ASP A 161 11.41 0.13 3.98
CA ASP A 161 12.67 0.74 4.39
C ASP A 161 13.78 -0.32 4.54
N ASN A 162 13.50 -1.42 5.22
CA ASN A 162 14.45 -2.52 5.46
C ASN A 162 14.92 -3.19 4.15
N GLU A 163 14.02 -3.39 3.20
CA GLU A 163 14.33 -4.02 1.90
C GLU A 163 14.72 -2.99 0.84
N ASN A 164 14.88 -1.72 1.22
CA ASN A 164 15.28 -0.63 0.33
C ASN A 164 14.39 -0.55 -0.93
N ILE A 165 13.07 -0.70 -0.74
CA ILE A 165 12.07 -0.61 -1.80
C ILE A 165 11.81 0.86 -2.12
N LYS A 166 12.03 1.25 -3.38
CA LYS A 166 11.92 2.63 -3.87
C LYS A 166 10.89 2.81 -4.97
N LEU A 167 10.09 1.79 -5.27
CA LEU A 167 8.96 1.87 -6.19
C LEU A 167 7.85 0.91 -5.73
N LEU A 168 6.64 1.44 -5.60
CA LEU A 168 5.44 0.65 -5.35
C LEU A 168 4.62 0.52 -6.63
N TYR A 169 4.33 -0.71 -7.04
CA TYR A 169 3.43 -1.02 -8.13
C TYR A 169 2.17 -1.66 -7.56
N LEU A 170 1.11 -0.88 -7.43
CA LEU A 170 -0.15 -1.32 -6.85
C LEU A 170 -1.02 -1.91 -7.97
N VAL A 171 -1.56 -3.11 -7.78
CA VAL A 171 -2.41 -3.78 -8.79
C VAL A 171 -3.77 -4.07 -8.20
N ASN A 172 -4.79 -3.40 -8.74
CA ASN A 172 -6.21 -3.58 -8.40
C ASN A 172 -6.54 -3.46 -6.90
N THR A 173 -5.79 -2.63 -6.18
CA THR A 173 -5.98 -2.40 -4.74
C THR A 173 -6.70 -1.10 -4.42
N ASN A 174 -6.69 -0.17 -5.37
CA ASN A 174 -7.32 1.15 -5.24
C ASN A 174 -8.46 1.38 -6.25
N SER A 175 -8.70 0.46 -7.19
CA SER A 175 -9.86 0.46 -8.11
C SER A 175 -11.05 -0.36 -7.62
N ASN A 176 -10.80 -1.30 -6.72
CA ASN A 176 -11.83 -2.12 -6.09
C ASN A 176 -11.76 -1.88 -4.58
N PRO A 177 -12.85 -1.43 -3.91
CA PRO A 177 -12.80 -1.04 -2.50
C PRO A 177 -12.76 -2.26 -1.56
N GLY A 178 -11.86 -3.20 -1.82
CA GLY A 178 -11.68 -4.43 -1.06
C GLY A 178 -11.03 -4.20 0.30
N ASN A 179 -10.20 -3.16 0.45
CA ASN A 179 -9.60 -2.77 1.74
C ASN A 179 -9.19 -1.29 1.73
N ILE A 180 -10.02 -0.45 2.38
CA ILE A 180 -9.79 1.01 2.43
C ILE A 180 -8.61 1.34 3.33
N SER A 181 -8.36 0.54 4.38
CA SER A 181 -7.23 0.76 5.30
C SER A 181 -5.91 0.66 4.56
N PHE A 182 -5.79 -0.34 3.68
CA PHE A 182 -4.63 -0.51 2.82
C PHE A 182 -4.46 0.66 1.86
N ALA A 183 -5.52 1.05 1.15
CA ALA A 183 -5.49 2.15 0.21
C ALA A 183 -4.96 3.45 0.86
N LEU A 184 -5.51 3.84 2.01
CA LEU A 184 -5.07 5.04 2.71
C LEU A 184 -3.63 4.92 3.23
N SER A 185 -3.24 3.75 3.71
CA SER A 185 -1.88 3.52 4.21
C SER A 185 -0.83 3.66 3.10
N THR A 186 -1.12 3.18 1.87
CA THR A 186 -0.20 3.36 0.73
C THR A 186 -0.01 4.84 0.37
N VAL A 187 -1.05 5.65 0.51
CA VAL A 187 -0.96 7.10 0.34
C VAL A 187 0.00 7.67 1.37
N PHE A 188 -0.19 7.40 2.66
CA PHE A 188 0.71 7.94 3.70
C PHE A 188 2.15 7.51 3.50
N ILE A 189 2.41 6.24 3.20
CA ILE A 189 3.76 5.72 2.96
C ILE A 189 4.40 6.44 1.77
N SER A 190 3.71 6.47 0.62
CA SER A 190 4.21 7.09 -0.60
C SER A 190 4.56 8.54 -0.37
N GLU A 191 3.64 9.25 0.26
CA GLU A 191 3.73 10.66 0.49
C GLU A 191 4.81 10.99 1.53
N TYR A 192 4.80 10.39 2.73
CA TYR A 192 5.79 10.69 3.77
C TYR A 192 7.20 10.20 3.43
N LEU A 193 7.34 9.08 2.76
CA LEU A 193 8.65 8.52 2.44
C LEU A 193 9.15 8.92 1.04
N GLY A 194 8.35 9.66 0.26
CA GLY A 194 8.69 10.08 -1.10
C GLY A 194 8.89 8.89 -2.05
N ILE A 195 8.14 7.81 -1.84
CA ILE A 195 8.21 6.59 -2.65
C ILE A 195 7.23 6.73 -3.82
N PRO A 196 7.70 6.73 -5.08
CA PRO A 196 6.85 6.72 -6.25
C PRO A 196 5.89 5.53 -6.25
N VAL A 197 4.65 5.79 -6.66
CA VAL A 197 3.61 4.78 -6.82
C VAL A 197 3.16 4.75 -8.27
N ILE A 198 3.10 3.55 -8.85
CA ILE A 198 2.34 3.28 -10.07
C ILE A 198 1.09 2.53 -9.64
N ASN A 199 -0.06 3.18 -9.79
CA ASN A 199 -1.35 2.59 -9.45
C ASN A 199 -1.98 2.01 -10.72
N ASN A 200 -1.90 0.69 -10.88
CA ASN A 200 -2.50 -0.04 -11.99
C ASN A 200 -3.90 -0.54 -11.58
N ASN A 201 -4.90 0.02 -12.24
CA ASN A 201 -6.31 -0.20 -11.98
C ASN A 201 -6.94 -0.81 -13.24
N HIS A 202 -7.66 -1.91 -13.07
CA HIS A 202 -8.37 -2.63 -14.13
C HIS A 202 -9.88 -2.42 -14.02
#